data_AF-A0A746EU24-F1
#
_entry.id   AF-A0A746EU24-F1
#
_cell.length_a   1.000
_cell.length_b   1.000
_cell.length_c   1.000
_cell.angle_alpha   90.00
_cell.angle_beta   90.00
_cell.angle_gamma   90.00
#
_symmetry.space_group_name_H-M   'P 1'
#
loop_
_entity.id
_entity.type
_entity.pdbx_description
1 polymer ?
#
loop_
_entity_poly.entity_id
_entity_poly.type
_entity_poly.pdbx_seq_one_letter_code
_entity_poly.pdbx_strand_id
1 'polypeptide(L)' 'MAKNDRYVVMVENKTIYSGNQRFLAWLVWLAHRYNKAIACDNGIWIVEPSYWLRTGKEK' A
#
# COMPACT_ATOMS: atom_id res chain seq x y z
N MET A 1 21.04 0.96 8.13
CA MET A 1 19.76 0.48 8.67
C MET A 1 18.78 0.37 7.52
N ALA A 2 18.50 -0.84 7.04
CA ALA A 2 17.48 -1.05 6.01
C ALA A 2 16.14 -0.58 6.60
N LYS A 3 15.61 0.53 6.08
CA LYS A 3 14.25 0.97 6.41
C LYS A 3 13.34 -0.17 5.96
N ASN A 4 12.71 -0.87 6.91
CA ASN A 4 11.59 -1.75 6.58
C ASN A 4 10.49 -0.85 6.01
N ASP A 5 10.31 -0.94 4.70
CA ASP A 5 9.24 -0.25 3.99
C ASP A 5 7.91 -0.82 4.47
N ARG A 6 7.09 0.06 5.07
CA ARG A 6 5.83 -0.33 5.69
C ARG A 6 4.73 -0.57 4.66
N TYR A 7 4.64 0.24 3.61
CA TYR A 7 3.62 0.08 2.58
C TYR A 7 4.26 -0.47 1.33
N VAL A 8 3.71 -1.58 0.85
CA VAL A 8 4.16 -2.25 -0.36
C VAL A 8 2.96 -2.44 -1.28
N VAL A 9 3.14 -2.11 -2.56
CA VAL A 9 2.14 -2.37 -3.61
C VAL A 9 2.78 -3.25 -4.65
N MET A 10 2.13 -4.36 -4.96
CA MET A 10 2.57 -5.29 -5.98
C MET A 10 1.52 -5.44 -7.07
N VAL A 11 1.99 -5.63 -8.30
CA VAL A 11 1.18 -5.91 -9.49
C VAL A 11 1.80 -7.13 -10.14
N GLU A 12 1.03 -8.20 -10.31
CA GLU A 12 1.51 -9.43 -10.97
C GLU A 12 2.86 -9.94 -10.42
N ASN A 13 2.99 -10.00 -9.09
CA ASN A 13 4.22 -10.39 -8.36
C ASN A 13 5.42 -9.44 -8.50
N LYS A 14 5.26 -8.26 -9.11
CA LYS A 14 6.28 -7.21 -9.13
C LYS A 14 5.95 -6.11 -8.13
N THR A 15 6.91 -5.75 -7.30
CA THR A 15 6.80 -4.58 -6.43
C THR A 15 6.87 -3.30 -7.25
N ILE A 16 5.77 -2.56 -7.27
CA ILE A 16 5.66 -1.26 -7.95
C ILE A 16 5.98 -0.11 -6.98
N TYR A 17 5.65 -0.32 -5.71
CA TYR A 17 5.95 0.65 -4.66
C TYR A 17 6.39 -0.07 -3.39
N SER A 18 7.47 0.41 -2.77
CA SER A 18 7.82 0.11 -1.39
C SER A 18 8.22 1.44 -0.73
N GLY A 19 7.63 1.74 0.43
CA GLY A 19 7.95 2.96 1.15
C GLY A 19 7.08 3.17 2.38
N ASN A 20 7.36 4.26 3.09
CA ASN A 20 6.63 4.63 4.31
C ASN A 20 5.52 5.68 4.08
N GLN A 21 5.24 6.05 2.83
CA GLN A 21 4.21 7.06 2.53
C GLN A 21 2.88 6.41 2.15
N ARG A 22 1.92 6.42 3.09
CA ARG A 22 0.55 5.89 2.93
C ARG A 22 -0.15 6.40 1.67
N PHE A 23 -0.11 7.72 1.46
CA PHE A 23 -0.82 8.35 0.37
C PHE A 23 -0.28 7.95 -1.00
N LEU A 24 1.04 7.84 -1.13
CA LEU A 24 1.69 7.38 -2.36
C LEU A 24 1.41 5.90 -2.63
N ALA A 25 1.47 5.05 -1.59
CA ALA A 25 1.09 3.65 -1.72
C ALA A 25 -0.37 3.52 -2.20
N TRP A 26 -1.29 4.31 -1.64
CA TRP A 26 -2.68 4.33 -2.06
C TRP A 26 -2.84 4.79 -3.52
N LEU A 27 -2.17 5.87 -3.93
CA LEU A 27 -2.21 6.37 -5.30
C LEU A 27 -1.68 5.33 -6.31
N VAL A 28 -0.57 4.66 -5.99
CA VAL A 28 -0.01 3.61 -6.85
C VAL A 28 -0.98 2.43 -6.96
N TRP A 29 -1.55 1.98 -5.84
CA TRP A 29 -2.57 0.95 -5.88
C TRP A 29 -3.78 1.37 -6.72
N LEU A 30 -4.27 2.61 -6.55
CA LEU A 30 -5.41 3.13 -7.29
C LEU A 30 -5.14 3.17 -8.80
N ALA A 31 -3.96 3.61 -9.21
CA ALA A 31 -3.54 3.64 -10.61
C ALA A 31 -3.50 2.23 -11.23
N HIS A 32 -3.19 1.21 -10.43
CA HIS A 32 -3.06 -0.18 -10.87
C HIS A 32 -4.22 -1.10 -10.44
N ARG A 33 -5.33 -0.55 -9.92
CA ARG A 33 -6.45 -1.33 -9.35
C ARG A 33 -7.07 -2.33 -10.32
N TYR A 34 -7.05 -2.04 -11.61
CA TYR A 34 -7.58 -2.92 -12.66
C TYR A 34 -6.58 -4.00 -13.11
N ASN A 35 -5.31 -3.88 -12.71
CA ASN A 35 -4.22 -4.78 -13.10
C ASN A 35 -3.88 -5.77 -11.97
N LYS A 36 -4.85 -6.17 -11.15
CA LYS A 36 -4.65 -7.06 -10.00
C LYS A 36 -3.62 -6.53 -8.98
N ALA A 37 -3.65 -5.23 -8.71
CA ALA A 37 -2.81 -4.64 -7.68
C ALA A 37 -3.19 -5.17 -6.29
N ILE A 38 -2.19 -5.68 -5.58
CA ILE A 38 -2.29 -6.10 -4.17
C ILE A 38 -1.50 -5.13 -3.31
N ALA A 39 -2.06 -4.79 -2.17
CA ALA A 39 -1.45 -3.87 -1.22
C ALA A 39 -1.08 -4.63 0.05
N CYS A 40 0.02 -4.22 0.68
CA CYS A 40 0.55 -4.80 1.89
C CYS A 40 0.97 -3.68 2.85
N ASP A 41 0.53 -3.78 4.11
CA ASP A 41 0.91 -2.90 5.21
C ASP A 41 1.64 -3.70 6.26
N ASN A 42 2.93 -3.44 6.44
CA ASN A 42 3.82 -4.06 7.41
C ASN A 42 3.85 -5.60 7.32
N GLY A 43 3.81 -6.16 6.10
CA GLY A 43 3.77 -7.60 5.86
C GLY A 43 2.36 -8.21 5.86
N ILE A 44 1.32 -7.42 6.12
CA ILE A 44 -0.08 -7.86 6.11
C ILE A 44 -0.71 -7.49 4.77
N TRP A 45 -1.16 -8.50 4.03
CA TRP A 45 -1.93 -8.31 2.81
C TRP A 45 -3.28 -7.70 3.11
N ILE A 46 -3.61 -6.61 2.42
CA ILE A 46 -4.86 -5.89 2.58
C ILE A 46 -5.66 -5.91 1.28
N VAL A 47 -6.97 -6.12 1.41
CA VAL A 47 -7.88 -6.16 0.27
C VAL A 47 -8.30 -4.75 -0.16
N GLU A 48 -8.53 -3.87 0.81
CA GLU A 48 -9.01 -2.50 0.58
C GLU A 48 -8.05 -1.48 1.20
N PRO A 49 -7.16 -0.83 0.42
CA PRO A 49 -6.23 0.17 0.93
C PRO A 49 -6.87 1.52 1.24
N SER A 50 -8.19 1.67 1.09
CA SER A 50 -8.92 2.90 1.41
C SER A 50 -8.71 3.37 2.86
N TYR A 51 -8.39 2.47 3.79
CA TYR A 51 -8.06 2.85 5.17
C TYR A 51 -6.72 3.60 5.29
N TRP A 52 -5.84 3.54 4.30
CA TRP A 52 -4.62 4.36 4.26
C TRP A 52 -4.93 5.86 4.14
N LEU A 53 -6.11 6.20 3.60
CA LEU A 53 -6.62 7.57 3.53
C LEU A 53 -7.32 8.02 4.81
N ARG A 54 -7.63 7.11 5.74
CA ARG A 54 -8.26 7.49 7.00
C ARG A 54 -7.26 8.25 7.86
N THR A 55 -7.40 9.56 7.87
CA THR A 55 -6.71 10.46 8.81
C THR A 55 -7.58 10.60 10.06
N GLY A 56 -7.55 9.63 10.96
CA GLY A 56 -8.35 9.73 12.17
C GLY A 56 -8.03 8.65 13.20
N LYS A 57 -7.64 9.07 14.40
CA LYS A 57 -7.81 8.28 15.61
C LYS A 57 -9.30 8.07 15.80
N GLU A 58 -9.78 6.83 15.83
CA GLU A 58 -10.96 6.55 16.64
C GLU A 58 -10.57 6.93 18.08
N LYS A 59 -11.40 7.78 18.69
CA LYS A 59 -11.17 8.44 19.99
C LYS A 59 -10.92 7.43 21.11
#